data_AF-A0A832CGS8-F1
#
_entry.id   AF-A0A832CGS8-F1
#
_cell.length_a   1.000
_cell.length_b   1.000
_cell.length_c   1.000
_cell.angle_alpha   90.00
_cell.angle_beta   90.00
_cell.angle_gamma   90.00
#
_symmetry.space_group_name_H-M   'P 1'
#
loop_
_entity.id
_entity.type
_entity.pdbx_description
1 polymer ?
#
loop_
_entity_poly.entity_id
_entity_poly.type
_entity_poly.pdbx_seq_one_letter_code
_entity_poly.pdbx_strand_id
1 'polypeptide(L)'
;MNYPDLKGSNVCMACHTGRETGDSIKNSMGNFSSLSFINSHYLAAGGQLFGTTGYEYDGRNYANPSYFKHDKIGITESLSITKNGPCVGCHMSSDNGHLFTNVKKDSTGAITEITSKVCASCHTGTYALIPTKLTEEEEDYQSAIKAAMAVMAVKGIYFYEAHPYWYKGPNGTLGAFTNWASIYGKAKAKDVMGAAFNINLLAHDPGGYAHNRYYVKRLLWDSIDFMEDGVLGNVNMSTLIDGLASLTTAEKTAAKTYLGTTRP
;
A
#
# COMPACT_ATOMS: atom_id res chain seq x y z
N MET A 1 -1.22 11.23 -15.26
CA MET A 1 -1.11 9.78 -15.50
C MET A 1 -2.13 9.39 -16.54
N ASN A 2 -1.75 8.58 -17.52
CA ASN A 2 -2.67 8.07 -18.54
C ASN A 2 -2.85 6.58 -18.33
N TYR A 3 -4.06 6.14 -18.04
CA TYR A 3 -4.43 4.73 -18.01
C TYR A 3 -4.90 4.30 -19.41
N PRO A 4 -4.70 3.02 -19.81
CA PRO A 4 -5.30 2.53 -21.05
C PRO A 4 -6.83 2.53 -20.94
N ASP A 5 -7.55 2.24 -22.04
CA ASP A 5 -9.00 2.03 -21.93
C ASP A 5 -9.29 0.74 -21.15
N LEU A 6 -9.87 0.90 -19.96
CA LEU A 6 -10.21 -0.19 -19.03
C LEU A 6 -11.67 -0.61 -19.16
N LYS A 7 -12.36 -0.21 -20.24
CA LYS A 7 -13.76 -0.52 -20.51
C LYS A 7 -14.66 -0.05 -19.34
N GLY A 8 -15.54 -0.90 -18.83
CA GLY A 8 -16.41 -0.57 -17.69
C GLY A 8 -15.64 -0.19 -16.41
N SER A 9 -14.40 -0.63 -16.25
CA SER A 9 -13.57 -0.25 -15.10
C SER A 9 -13.15 1.24 -15.14
N ASN A 10 -13.28 1.95 -16.27
CA ASN A 10 -13.05 3.39 -16.35
C ASN A 10 -13.93 4.18 -15.37
N VAL A 11 -15.15 3.69 -15.07
CA VAL A 11 -16.04 4.34 -14.08
C VAL A 11 -15.43 4.32 -12.68
N CYS A 12 -14.80 3.20 -12.29
CA CYS A 12 -14.12 3.08 -10.99
C CYS A 12 -12.92 4.04 -10.91
N MET A 13 -12.18 4.18 -12.02
CA MET A 13 -10.97 4.99 -12.09
C MET A 13 -11.23 6.49 -12.04
N ALA A 14 -12.46 6.96 -12.24
CA ALA A 14 -12.80 8.36 -12.03
C ALA A 14 -12.52 8.83 -10.60
N CYS A 15 -12.57 7.92 -9.62
CA CYS A 15 -12.38 8.22 -8.20
C CYS A 15 -11.21 7.45 -7.57
N HIS A 16 -10.98 6.19 -7.96
CA HIS A 16 -10.05 5.27 -7.27
C HIS A 16 -8.60 5.36 -7.76
N THR A 17 -8.19 6.46 -8.38
CA THR A 17 -6.80 6.66 -8.85
C THR A 17 -5.90 7.35 -7.83
N GLY A 18 -6.47 7.86 -6.74
CA GLY A 18 -5.80 8.84 -5.88
C GLY A 18 -5.87 10.25 -6.48
N ARG A 19 -5.92 11.25 -5.60
CA ARG A 19 -5.94 12.67 -5.96
C ARG A 19 -4.52 13.22 -6.14
N GLU A 20 -3.62 12.79 -5.27
CA GLU A 20 -2.18 13.08 -5.34
C GLU A 20 -1.42 11.77 -5.44
N THR A 21 -0.20 11.84 -5.96
CA THR A 21 0.69 10.67 -6.10
C THR A 21 2.09 11.01 -5.58
N GLY A 22 2.98 10.03 -5.53
CA GLY A 22 4.38 10.27 -5.21
C GLY A 22 5.03 11.36 -6.07
N ASP A 23 4.61 11.48 -7.34
CA ASP A 23 5.08 12.52 -8.25
C ASP A 23 4.73 13.94 -7.77
N SER A 24 3.62 14.11 -7.04
CA SER A 24 3.25 15.40 -6.45
C SER A 24 4.32 15.88 -5.46
N ILE A 25 4.95 14.95 -4.72
CA ILE A 25 6.05 15.25 -3.80
C ILE A 25 7.34 15.50 -4.58
N LYS A 26 7.66 14.62 -5.54
CA LYS A 26 8.87 14.74 -6.38
C LYS A 26 8.92 16.07 -7.12
N ASN A 27 7.80 16.49 -7.68
CA ASN A 27 7.69 17.72 -8.46
C ASN A 27 7.38 18.97 -7.60
N SER A 28 7.12 18.80 -6.30
CA SER A 28 6.85 19.93 -5.42
C SER A 28 8.07 20.85 -5.31
N MET A 29 7.80 22.14 -5.47
CA MET A 29 8.73 23.26 -5.22
C MET A 29 8.54 23.86 -3.82
N GLY A 30 7.71 23.23 -2.99
CA GLY A 30 7.42 23.69 -1.63
C GLY A 30 8.63 23.62 -0.69
N ASN A 31 8.60 24.41 0.38
CA ASN A 31 9.65 24.38 1.40
C ASN A 31 9.42 23.21 2.37
N PHE A 32 10.06 22.07 2.14
CA PHE A 32 9.96 20.87 2.98
C PHE A 32 10.46 21.02 4.44
N SER A 33 11.03 22.18 4.81
CA SER A 33 11.27 22.50 6.22
C SER A 33 10.01 22.99 6.96
N SER A 34 8.91 23.25 6.25
CA SER A 34 7.64 23.73 6.82
C SER A 34 6.42 23.39 5.95
N LEU A 35 6.48 22.31 5.15
CA LEU A 35 5.44 21.95 4.20
C LEU A 35 4.41 21.03 4.86
N SER A 36 3.12 21.35 4.73
CA SER A 36 2.06 20.43 5.13
C SER A 36 2.14 19.11 4.34
N PHE A 37 1.73 18.01 4.97
CA PHE A 37 1.69 16.70 4.33
C PHE A 37 0.87 16.74 3.03
N ILE A 38 1.47 16.28 1.93
CA ILE A 38 0.75 16.03 0.68
C ILE A 38 0.07 14.67 0.82
N ASN A 39 -1.26 14.64 0.73
CA ASN A 39 -2.04 13.43 0.96
C ASN A 39 -2.60 12.88 -0.37
N SER A 40 -2.41 11.59 -0.63
CA SER A 40 -2.97 10.88 -1.80
C SER A 40 -4.48 10.96 -1.93
N HIS A 41 -5.17 11.29 -0.84
CA HIS A 41 -6.56 10.92 -0.59
C HIS A 41 -6.72 9.39 -0.47
N TYR A 42 -7.95 8.92 -0.33
CA TYR A 42 -8.25 7.56 0.13
C TYR A 42 -8.64 6.64 -1.02
N LEU A 43 -8.58 5.32 -0.79
CA LEU A 43 -9.10 4.28 -1.69
C LEU A 43 -8.53 4.35 -3.12
N ALA A 44 -7.22 4.57 -3.24
CA ALA A 44 -6.53 4.70 -4.53
C ALA A 44 -6.24 3.35 -5.23
N ALA A 45 -7.11 2.35 -5.03
CA ALA A 45 -6.96 0.97 -5.50
C ALA A 45 -6.65 0.85 -6.99
N GLY A 46 -7.29 1.68 -7.81
CA GLY A 46 -7.05 1.73 -9.25
C GLY A 46 -5.64 2.16 -9.58
N GLY A 47 -5.12 3.21 -8.94
CA GLY A 47 -3.74 3.62 -9.14
C GLY A 47 -2.71 2.63 -8.58
N GLN A 48 -3.03 1.94 -7.47
CA GLN A 48 -2.19 0.87 -6.93
C GLN A 48 -2.10 -0.33 -7.88
N LEU A 49 -3.22 -0.74 -8.48
CA LEU A 49 -3.29 -1.83 -9.44
C LEU A 49 -2.29 -1.64 -10.59
N PHE A 50 -2.22 -0.41 -11.12
CA PHE A 50 -1.31 -0.04 -12.21
C PHE A 50 0.09 0.40 -11.73
N GLY A 51 0.33 0.44 -10.42
CA GLY A 51 1.62 0.80 -9.85
C GLY A 51 2.03 2.24 -10.10
N THR A 52 1.08 3.19 -10.05
CA THR A 52 1.34 4.60 -10.41
C THR A 52 1.17 5.58 -9.26
N THR A 53 0.66 5.17 -8.10
CA THR A 53 0.27 6.11 -7.03
C THR A 53 1.36 6.42 -6.02
N GLY A 54 2.24 5.47 -5.72
CA GLY A 54 3.23 5.57 -4.64
C GLY A 54 4.35 6.57 -4.91
N TYR A 55 5.03 6.95 -3.84
CA TYR A 55 6.35 7.56 -3.90
C TYR A 55 7.40 6.48 -4.16
N GLU A 56 7.85 6.45 -5.39
CA GLU A 56 8.91 5.55 -5.85
C GLU A 56 10.28 6.18 -5.59
N TYR A 57 11.14 5.50 -4.85
CA TYR A 57 12.47 6.02 -4.55
C TYR A 57 13.41 5.93 -5.75
N ASP A 58 14.29 6.92 -5.90
CA ASP A 58 15.25 6.98 -6.99
C ASP A 58 16.18 5.76 -6.99
N GLY A 59 16.42 5.19 -8.18
CA GLY A 59 17.26 4.00 -8.36
C GLY A 59 16.58 2.68 -7.97
N ARG A 60 15.31 2.69 -7.53
CA ARG A 60 14.51 1.48 -7.26
C ARG A 60 13.62 1.12 -8.45
N ASN A 61 13.33 -0.18 -8.59
CA ASN A 61 12.41 -0.69 -9.62
C ASN A 61 11.08 -1.09 -8.97
N TYR A 62 9.99 -0.55 -9.51
CA TYR A 62 8.61 -0.83 -9.09
C TYR A 62 7.78 -1.56 -10.16
N ALA A 63 8.38 -1.89 -11.31
CA ALA A 63 7.70 -2.56 -12.40
C ALA A 63 7.09 -3.90 -11.96
N ASN A 64 5.87 -4.15 -12.43
CA ASN A 64 5.18 -5.40 -12.19
C ASN A 64 6.01 -6.60 -12.71
N PRO A 65 6.12 -7.70 -11.95
CA PRO A 65 6.75 -8.91 -12.46
C PRO A 65 5.96 -9.45 -13.66
N SER A 66 6.62 -10.21 -14.54
CA SER A 66 6.03 -10.67 -15.82
C SER A 66 4.75 -11.51 -15.65
N TYR A 67 4.60 -12.18 -14.51
CA TYR A 67 3.45 -13.00 -14.15
C TYR A 67 2.34 -12.21 -13.42
N PHE A 68 2.53 -10.92 -13.11
CA PHE A 68 1.45 -10.09 -12.60
C PHE A 68 0.48 -9.74 -13.73
N LYS A 69 -0.80 -10.06 -13.52
CA LYS A 69 -1.85 -9.97 -14.55
C LYS A 69 -3.08 -9.17 -14.14
N HIS A 70 -3.16 -8.69 -12.88
CA HIS A 70 -4.41 -8.09 -12.39
C HIS A 70 -4.80 -6.84 -13.17
N ASP A 71 -3.82 -6.07 -13.64
CA ASP A 71 -3.96 -4.88 -14.50
C ASP A 71 -4.49 -5.19 -15.92
N LYS A 72 -4.54 -6.46 -16.31
CA LYS A 72 -4.91 -6.92 -17.66
C LYS A 72 -6.22 -7.71 -17.71
N ILE A 73 -6.80 -8.05 -16.55
CA ILE A 73 -8.05 -8.82 -16.44
C ILE A 73 -9.16 -8.12 -17.21
N GLY A 74 -9.86 -8.85 -18.08
CA GLY A 74 -10.98 -8.31 -18.86
C GLY A 74 -10.57 -7.34 -19.98
N ILE A 75 -9.27 -7.14 -20.21
CA ILE A 75 -8.71 -6.36 -21.32
C ILE A 75 -8.02 -7.29 -22.31
N THR A 76 -6.83 -7.80 -21.95
CA THR A 76 -6.01 -8.70 -22.76
C THR A 76 -5.92 -10.10 -22.17
N GLU A 77 -6.12 -10.26 -20.86
CA GLU A 77 -6.22 -11.56 -20.21
C GLU A 77 -7.69 -12.00 -20.23
N SER A 78 -7.98 -13.02 -21.05
CA SER A 78 -9.34 -13.55 -21.21
C SER A 78 -9.68 -14.54 -20.10
N LEU A 79 -9.90 -14.03 -18.90
CA LEU A 79 -10.68 -14.77 -17.90
C LEU A 79 -12.14 -14.67 -18.36
N SER A 80 -12.67 -15.78 -18.87
CA SER A 80 -13.94 -15.91 -19.60
C SER A 80 -15.21 -15.41 -18.87
N ILE A 81 -15.07 -14.86 -17.66
CA ILE A 81 -16.16 -14.49 -16.74
C ILE A 81 -16.58 -13.02 -16.93
N THR A 82 -15.66 -12.08 -17.20
CA THR A 82 -16.03 -10.72 -17.63
C THR A 82 -15.02 -10.12 -18.59
N LYS A 83 -15.48 -9.47 -19.67
CA LYS A 83 -14.64 -8.78 -20.65
C LYS A 83 -14.68 -7.26 -20.48
N ASN A 84 -14.82 -6.78 -19.23
CA ASN A 84 -15.17 -5.39 -18.94
C ASN A 84 -14.17 -4.66 -18.00
N GLY A 85 -12.90 -5.07 -18.08
CA GLY A 85 -11.79 -4.48 -17.34
C GLY A 85 -11.55 -5.09 -15.96
N PRO A 86 -10.43 -4.71 -15.31
CA PRO A 86 -9.88 -5.46 -14.18
C PRO A 86 -10.66 -5.27 -12.87
N CYS A 87 -11.17 -4.07 -12.62
CA CYS A 87 -11.97 -3.78 -11.43
C CYS A 87 -13.30 -4.56 -11.49
N VAL A 88 -13.99 -4.44 -12.63
CA VAL A 88 -15.26 -5.14 -12.89
C VAL A 88 -15.06 -6.65 -12.87
N GLY A 89 -13.93 -7.13 -13.38
CA GLY A 89 -13.56 -8.54 -13.37
C GLY A 89 -13.63 -9.18 -11.99
N CYS A 90 -13.05 -8.55 -10.98
CA CYS A 90 -13.10 -9.11 -9.63
C CYS A 90 -14.38 -8.71 -8.90
N HIS A 91 -14.74 -7.42 -8.92
CA HIS A 91 -15.79 -6.84 -8.08
C HIS A 91 -17.21 -7.07 -8.56
N MET A 92 -17.42 -7.25 -9.86
CA MET A 92 -18.75 -7.40 -10.44
C MET A 92 -18.99 -8.80 -11.03
N SER A 93 -18.19 -9.79 -10.63
CA SER A 93 -18.31 -11.18 -11.11
C SER A 93 -19.31 -12.04 -10.32
N SER A 94 -19.78 -11.55 -9.19
CA SER A 94 -20.73 -12.25 -8.31
C SER A 94 -22.14 -11.68 -8.43
N ASP A 95 -23.12 -12.41 -7.91
CA ASP A 95 -24.52 -11.97 -7.86
C ASP A 95 -24.69 -10.74 -6.93
N ASN A 96 -23.68 -10.46 -6.10
CA ASN A 96 -23.57 -9.26 -5.26
C ASN A 96 -22.60 -8.21 -5.85
N GLY A 97 -22.48 -8.14 -7.18
CA GLY A 97 -21.47 -7.35 -7.89
C GLY A 97 -21.50 -5.83 -7.70
N HIS A 98 -22.45 -5.29 -6.93
CA HIS A 98 -22.50 -3.87 -6.55
C HIS A 98 -22.04 -3.61 -5.11
N LEU A 99 -21.51 -4.63 -4.43
CA LEU A 99 -20.79 -4.44 -3.18
C LEU A 99 -19.34 -4.06 -3.48
N PHE A 100 -18.79 -3.09 -2.74
CA PHE A 100 -17.39 -2.68 -2.86
C PHE A 100 -16.39 -3.71 -2.30
N THR A 101 -16.84 -4.91 -1.93
CA THR A 101 -16.02 -5.98 -1.34
C THR A 101 -16.17 -7.30 -2.10
N ASN A 102 -15.06 -8.04 -2.18
CA ASN A 102 -14.97 -9.37 -2.82
C ASN A 102 -14.93 -10.51 -1.82
N VAL A 103 -15.23 -10.20 -0.56
CA VAL A 103 -15.15 -11.13 0.56
C VAL A 103 -16.27 -10.88 1.54
N LYS A 104 -16.70 -11.94 2.24
CA LYS A 104 -17.49 -11.83 3.47
C LYS A 104 -16.56 -12.02 4.65
N LYS A 105 -16.79 -11.24 5.71
CA LYS A 105 -16.05 -11.31 6.96
C LYS A 105 -16.99 -11.64 8.11
N ASP A 106 -16.50 -12.34 9.12
CA ASP A 106 -17.23 -12.52 10.38
C ASP A 106 -17.03 -11.31 11.33
N SER A 107 -17.55 -11.41 12.56
CA SER A 107 -17.45 -10.33 13.55
C SER A 107 -16.03 -10.09 14.09
N THR A 108 -15.10 -11.01 13.85
CA THR A 108 -13.68 -10.86 14.19
C THR A 108 -12.88 -10.20 13.07
N GLY A 109 -13.47 -10.07 11.88
CA GLY A 109 -12.82 -9.55 10.68
C GLY A 109 -12.19 -10.62 9.80
N ALA A 110 -12.24 -11.89 10.19
CA ALA A 110 -11.72 -13.00 9.40
C ALA A 110 -12.56 -13.21 8.14
N ILE A 111 -11.91 -13.45 7.01
CA ILE A 111 -12.60 -13.72 5.74
C ILE A 111 -13.16 -15.14 5.80
N THR A 112 -14.48 -15.26 5.61
CA THR A 112 -15.21 -16.53 5.64
C THR A 112 -15.54 -17.04 4.25
N GLU A 113 -15.63 -16.14 3.26
CA GLU A 113 -15.96 -16.46 1.88
C GLU A 113 -15.29 -15.48 0.92
N ILE A 114 -14.73 -15.99 -0.18
CA ILE A 114 -14.32 -15.18 -1.35
C ILE A 114 -15.49 -15.17 -2.33
N THR A 115 -16.16 -14.03 -2.47
CA THR A 115 -17.37 -13.90 -3.30
C THR A 115 -17.04 -13.74 -4.79
N SER A 116 -15.84 -13.26 -5.11
CA SER A 116 -15.39 -13.13 -6.50
C SER A 116 -15.23 -14.51 -7.15
N LYS A 117 -15.85 -14.69 -8.32
CA LYS A 117 -15.77 -15.94 -9.10
C LYS A 117 -14.47 -16.05 -9.92
N VAL A 118 -13.62 -15.02 -9.88
CA VAL A 118 -12.43 -14.93 -10.74
C VAL A 118 -11.16 -15.40 -10.04
N CYS A 119 -10.98 -15.17 -8.73
CA CYS A 119 -9.73 -15.47 -8.03
C CYS A 119 -9.27 -16.92 -8.24
N ALA A 120 -10.18 -17.88 -8.04
CA ALA A 120 -9.89 -19.32 -8.16
C ALA A 120 -9.55 -19.78 -9.59
N SER A 121 -9.79 -18.97 -10.62
CA SER A 121 -9.42 -19.32 -12.00
C SER A 121 -7.91 -19.20 -12.27
N CYS A 122 -7.21 -18.35 -11.52
CA CYS A 122 -5.76 -18.14 -11.63
C CYS A 122 -5.00 -18.65 -10.40
N HIS A 123 -5.57 -18.44 -9.21
CA HIS A 123 -4.96 -18.82 -7.94
C HIS A 123 -5.32 -20.27 -7.61
N THR A 124 -4.58 -21.21 -8.19
CA THR A 124 -4.75 -22.66 -8.02
C THR A 124 -3.45 -23.34 -7.57
N GLY A 125 -3.52 -24.62 -7.18
CA GLY A 125 -2.36 -25.42 -6.77
C GLY A 125 -1.62 -24.79 -5.58
N THR A 126 -0.30 -24.62 -5.70
CA THR A 126 0.52 -24.01 -4.65
C THR A 126 0.12 -22.56 -4.36
N TYR A 127 -0.46 -21.87 -5.34
CA TYR A 127 -0.96 -20.49 -5.21
C TYR A 127 -2.47 -20.43 -4.94
N ALA A 128 -3.09 -21.54 -4.55
CA ALA A 128 -4.51 -21.60 -4.24
C ALA A 128 -4.87 -20.55 -3.19
N LEU A 129 -5.85 -19.72 -3.51
CA LEU A 129 -6.38 -18.69 -2.61
C LEU A 129 -7.66 -19.19 -1.96
N ILE A 130 -7.65 -19.24 -0.63
CA ILE A 130 -8.79 -19.64 0.21
C ILE A 130 -9.00 -18.56 1.27
N PRO A 131 -10.18 -18.50 1.91
CA PRO A 131 -10.52 -17.46 2.89
C PRO A 131 -9.46 -17.26 3.99
N THR A 132 -8.91 -18.34 4.54
CA THR A 132 -7.89 -18.26 5.59
C THR A 132 -6.59 -17.64 5.09
N LYS A 133 -6.06 -18.08 3.94
CA LYS A 133 -4.86 -17.49 3.34
C LYS A 133 -5.04 -16.01 2.98
N LEU A 134 -6.22 -15.62 2.53
CA LEU A 134 -6.50 -14.21 2.22
C LEU A 134 -6.58 -13.37 3.50
N THR A 135 -7.09 -13.94 4.59
CA THR A 135 -7.07 -13.31 5.92
C THR A 135 -5.64 -13.14 6.40
N GLU A 136 -4.81 -14.18 6.30
CA GLU A 136 -3.39 -14.13 6.66
C GLU A 136 -2.66 -13.02 5.89
N GLU A 137 -2.84 -12.94 4.57
CA GLU A 137 -2.22 -11.89 3.74
C GLU A 137 -2.70 -10.47 4.11
N GLU A 138 -3.96 -10.32 4.51
CA GLU A 138 -4.49 -9.05 5.00
C GLU A 138 -3.87 -8.65 6.34
N GLU A 139 -3.82 -9.56 7.31
CA GLU A 139 -3.27 -9.32 8.65
C GLU A 139 -1.76 -9.03 8.59
N ASP A 140 -1.04 -9.75 7.74
CA ASP A 140 0.38 -9.56 7.44
C ASP A 140 0.64 -8.17 6.83
N TYR A 141 -0.18 -7.77 5.85
CA TYR A 141 -0.12 -6.44 5.24
C TYR A 141 -0.38 -5.32 6.25
N GLN A 142 -1.42 -5.45 7.08
CA GLN A 142 -1.74 -4.46 8.11
C GLN A 142 -0.61 -4.38 9.16
N SER A 143 -0.01 -5.50 9.52
CA SER A 143 1.13 -5.53 10.44
C SER A 143 2.37 -4.87 9.84
N ALA A 144 2.63 -5.05 8.54
CA ALA A 144 3.71 -4.35 7.85
C ALA A 144 3.50 -2.83 7.79
N ILE A 145 2.27 -2.36 7.60
CA ILE A 145 1.92 -0.93 7.68
C ILE A 145 2.19 -0.40 9.10
N LYS A 146 1.75 -1.13 10.14
CA LYS A 146 2.03 -0.76 11.54
C LYS A 146 3.52 -0.70 11.84
N ALA A 147 4.31 -1.63 11.30
CA ALA A 147 5.76 -1.59 11.41
C ALA A 147 6.37 -0.36 10.75
N ALA A 148 5.90 0.01 9.56
CA ALA A 148 6.34 1.24 8.90
C ALA A 148 5.97 2.50 9.73
N MET A 149 4.76 2.56 10.30
CA MET A 149 4.36 3.64 11.22
C MET A 149 5.25 3.69 12.48
N ALA A 150 5.61 2.54 13.04
CA ALA A 150 6.49 2.46 14.20
C ALA A 150 7.92 2.93 13.87
N VAL A 151 8.44 2.63 12.69
CA VAL A 151 9.73 3.16 12.20
C VAL A 151 9.69 4.68 12.10
N MET A 152 8.60 5.25 11.57
CA MET A 152 8.40 6.71 11.57
C MET A 152 8.37 7.29 13.00
N ALA A 153 7.69 6.61 13.92
CA ALA A 153 7.57 7.06 15.31
C ALA A 153 8.91 7.09 16.06
N VAL A 154 9.85 6.17 15.75
CA VAL A 154 11.24 6.21 16.26
C VAL A 154 11.96 7.49 15.84
N LYS A 155 11.57 8.08 14.71
CA LYS A 155 12.12 9.35 14.19
C LYS A 155 11.30 10.58 14.64
N GLY A 156 10.34 10.40 15.55
CA GLY A 156 9.50 11.47 16.09
C GLY A 156 8.37 11.91 15.13
N ILE A 157 8.03 11.07 14.15
CA ILE A 157 6.91 11.31 13.22
C ILE A 157 5.80 10.31 13.55
N TYR A 158 4.71 10.79 14.12
CA TYR A 158 3.65 9.92 14.65
C TYR A 158 2.43 9.92 13.73
N PHE A 159 2.00 8.73 13.33
CA PHE A 159 0.74 8.55 12.61
C PHE A 159 -0.45 8.64 13.58
N TYR A 160 -1.54 9.26 13.14
CA TYR A 160 -2.83 9.21 13.80
C TYR A 160 -3.94 9.26 12.76
N GLU A 161 -5.01 8.48 12.94
CA GLU A 161 -6.12 8.34 11.99
C GLU A 161 -7.07 9.56 12.03
N ALA A 162 -6.50 10.74 11.89
CA ALA A 162 -7.20 12.01 11.76
C ALA A 162 -6.29 13.02 11.06
N HIS A 163 -6.87 13.87 10.22
CA HIS A 163 -6.13 14.96 9.57
C HIS A 163 -5.38 15.82 10.62
N PRO A 164 -4.07 16.11 10.42
CA PRO A 164 -3.27 15.94 9.19
C PRO A 164 -2.48 14.63 9.05
N TYR A 165 -2.87 13.58 9.78
CA TYR A 165 -2.29 12.23 9.79
C TYR A 165 -0.91 12.09 10.42
N TRP A 166 -0.03 13.08 10.22
CA TRP A 166 1.34 13.06 10.73
C TRP A 166 1.57 14.18 11.73
N TYR A 167 1.99 13.80 12.93
CA TYR A 167 2.11 14.67 14.10
C TYR A 167 3.51 14.61 14.69
N LYS A 168 3.89 15.66 15.42
CA LYS A 168 5.16 15.73 16.17
C LYS A 168 5.13 14.95 17.49
N GLY A 169 3.94 14.57 17.97
CA GLY A 169 3.77 13.80 19.19
C GLY A 169 2.79 12.65 19.02
N PRO A 170 2.87 11.63 19.89
CA PRO A 170 1.99 10.46 19.83
C PRO A 170 0.52 10.86 20.01
N ASN A 171 -0.39 10.02 19.51
CA ASN A 171 -1.85 10.20 19.65
C ASN A 171 -2.35 11.56 19.16
N GLY A 172 -1.77 12.10 18.09
CA GLY A 172 -2.20 13.37 17.49
C GLY A 172 -1.79 14.63 18.28
N THR A 173 -0.81 14.52 19.17
CA THR A 173 -0.37 15.64 20.01
C THR A 173 0.72 16.49 19.36
N LEU A 174 1.02 17.65 19.95
CA LEU A 174 2.08 18.59 19.54
C LEU A 174 1.92 19.22 18.15
N GLY A 175 0.81 18.96 17.46
CA GLY A 175 0.46 19.52 16.16
C GLY A 175 1.13 18.81 14.97
N ALA A 176 0.79 19.26 13.77
CA ALA A 176 1.22 18.68 12.50
C ALA A 176 2.76 18.57 12.39
N PHE A 177 3.23 17.47 11.83
CA PHE A 177 4.61 17.34 11.39
C PHE A 177 4.77 17.97 10.00
N THR A 178 5.57 19.03 9.90
CA THR A 178 5.76 19.79 8.65
C THR A 178 7.23 20.02 8.28
N ASN A 179 8.16 19.75 9.19
CA ASN A 179 9.60 19.91 8.95
C ASN A 179 10.23 18.58 8.54
N TRP A 180 9.93 18.12 7.33
CA TRP A 180 10.47 16.88 6.76
C TRP A 180 11.98 16.89 6.60
N ALA A 181 12.56 18.09 6.41
CA ALA A 181 14.00 18.27 6.33
C ALA A 181 14.75 18.04 7.66
N SER A 182 14.05 17.94 8.80
CA SER A 182 14.70 17.75 10.11
C SER A 182 15.29 16.37 10.31
N ILE A 183 14.81 15.35 9.59
CA ILE A 183 15.22 13.96 9.82
C ILE A 183 16.59 13.66 9.20
N TYR A 184 16.75 13.93 7.90
CA TYR A 184 17.98 13.63 7.15
C TYR A 184 18.51 14.82 6.33
N GLY A 185 18.05 16.03 6.63
CA GLY A 185 18.43 17.25 5.92
C GLY A 185 17.61 17.52 4.65
N LYS A 186 17.82 18.71 4.07
CA LYS A 186 17.03 19.22 2.94
C LYS A 186 17.07 18.32 1.70
N ALA A 187 18.22 17.71 1.41
CA ALA A 187 18.42 16.87 0.23
C ALA A 187 17.51 15.63 0.23
N LYS A 188 17.13 15.14 1.41
CA LYS A 188 16.36 13.91 1.62
C LYS A 188 14.93 14.18 2.11
N ALA A 189 14.52 15.45 2.19
CA ALA A 189 13.25 15.83 2.80
C ALA A 189 12.03 15.32 2.00
N LYS A 190 12.16 15.22 0.67
CA LYS A 190 11.14 14.63 -0.21
C LYS A 190 10.96 13.15 0.08
N ASP A 191 12.04 12.41 0.25
CA ASP A 191 12.03 10.99 0.57
C ASP A 191 11.39 10.71 1.94
N VAL A 192 11.64 11.56 2.95
CA VAL A 192 10.98 11.47 4.26
C VAL A 192 9.47 11.66 4.14
N MET A 193 9.01 12.67 3.38
CA MET A 193 7.58 12.82 3.10
C MET A 193 7.05 11.67 2.24
N GLY A 194 7.87 11.12 1.33
CA GLY A 194 7.56 9.97 0.49
C GLY A 194 7.28 8.71 1.30
N ALA A 195 8.05 8.45 2.35
CA ALA A 195 7.77 7.37 3.31
C ALA A 195 6.41 7.56 3.98
N ALA A 196 6.16 8.75 4.53
CA ALA A 196 4.86 9.11 5.12
C ALA A 196 3.70 8.98 4.12
N PHE A 197 3.94 9.37 2.87
CA PHE A 197 2.96 9.28 1.79
C PHE A 197 2.60 7.84 1.48
N ASN A 198 3.59 6.97 1.28
CA ASN A 198 3.38 5.55 1.02
C ASN A 198 2.61 4.88 2.17
N ILE A 199 3.01 5.13 3.42
CA ILE A 199 2.35 4.52 4.58
C ILE A 199 0.89 4.97 4.67
N ASN A 200 0.61 6.27 4.54
CA ASN A 200 -0.75 6.79 4.59
C ASN A 200 -1.61 6.27 3.43
N LEU A 201 -1.06 6.25 2.21
CA LEU A 201 -1.71 5.74 1.02
C LEU A 201 -2.14 4.27 1.19
N LEU A 202 -1.26 3.45 1.75
CA LEU A 202 -1.48 2.02 1.94
C LEU A 202 -2.40 1.70 3.13
N ALA A 203 -2.32 2.50 4.21
CA ALA A 203 -3.27 2.43 5.32
C ALA A 203 -4.72 2.70 4.88
N HIS A 204 -4.91 3.47 3.81
CA HIS A 204 -6.21 3.79 3.23
C HIS A 204 -6.55 3.00 1.94
N ASP A 205 -5.81 1.93 1.65
CA ASP A 205 -6.19 0.91 0.67
C ASP A 205 -6.33 -0.45 1.37
N PRO A 206 -7.53 -0.78 1.89
CA PRO A 206 -7.75 -2.05 2.60
C PRO A 206 -7.56 -3.27 1.70
N GLY A 207 -7.56 -3.13 0.37
CA GLY A 207 -7.36 -4.23 -0.58
C GLY A 207 -5.96 -4.27 -1.20
N GLY A 208 -5.00 -3.44 -0.74
CA GLY A 208 -3.69 -3.27 -1.39
C GLY A 208 -2.92 -4.59 -1.56
N TYR A 209 -3.04 -5.50 -0.59
CA TYR A 209 -2.45 -6.84 -0.63
C TYR A 209 -2.99 -7.72 -1.78
N ALA A 210 -4.20 -7.45 -2.28
CA ALA A 210 -4.80 -8.15 -3.41
C ALA A 210 -4.67 -7.37 -4.73
N HIS A 211 -4.77 -6.04 -4.70
CA HIS A 211 -4.69 -5.20 -5.90
C HIS A 211 -3.32 -5.36 -6.60
N ASN A 212 -2.23 -5.10 -5.87
CA ASN A 212 -0.87 -5.26 -6.38
C ASN A 212 0.13 -5.50 -5.24
N ARG A 213 0.16 -6.74 -4.72
CA ARG A 213 1.05 -7.14 -3.62
C ARG A 213 2.52 -6.78 -3.81
N TYR A 214 3.01 -6.79 -5.04
CA TYR A 214 4.43 -6.53 -5.33
C TYR A 214 4.73 -5.05 -5.20
N TYR A 215 3.88 -4.21 -5.79
CA TYR A 215 4.02 -2.76 -5.71
C TYR A 215 3.91 -2.26 -4.27
N VAL A 216 2.84 -2.62 -3.55
CA VAL A 216 2.62 -2.14 -2.18
C VAL A 216 3.71 -2.61 -1.22
N LYS A 217 4.20 -3.84 -1.38
CA LYS A 217 5.27 -4.39 -0.55
C LYS A 217 6.61 -3.71 -0.81
N ARG A 218 6.92 -3.36 -2.06
CA ARG A 218 8.12 -2.57 -2.40
C ARG A 218 8.05 -1.16 -1.82
N LEU A 219 6.89 -0.51 -1.88
CA LEU A 219 6.70 0.81 -1.27
C LEU A 219 6.91 0.76 0.25
N LEU A 220 6.34 -0.23 0.95
CA LEU A 220 6.58 -0.41 2.39
C LEU A 220 8.04 -0.73 2.69
N TRP A 221 8.63 -1.65 1.93
CA TRP A 221 10.03 -2.03 2.08
C TRP A 221 10.95 -0.81 1.98
N ASP A 222 10.88 -0.08 0.88
CA ASP A 222 11.78 1.05 0.63
C ASP A 222 11.52 2.20 1.59
N SER A 223 10.27 2.38 2.05
CA SER A 223 9.95 3.39 3.08
C SER A 223 10.54 3.04 4.43
N ILE A 224 10.52 1.76 4.82
CA ILE A 224 11.14 1.28 6.05
C ILE A 224 12.67 1.36 5.96
N ASP A 225 13.24 0.85 4.87
CA ASP A 225 14.68 0.85 4.57
C ASP A 225 15.25 2.28 4.63
N PHE A 226 14.67 3.19 3.85
CA PHE A 226 15.08 4.59 3.86
C PHE A 226 14.90 5.24 5.23
N MET A 227 13.81 4.95 5.95
CA MET A 227 13.60 5.58 7.25
C MET A 227 14.47 5.02 8.37
N GLU A 228 15.17 3.90 8.18
CA GLU A 228 16.14 3.39 9.15
C GLU A 228 17.33 4.36 9.32
N ASP A 229 18.00 4.71 8.22
CA ASP A 229 19.25 5.49 8.25
C ASP A 229 19.36 6.57 7.14
N GLY A 230 18.33 6.72 6.32
CA GLY A 230 18.29 7.62 5.18
C GLY A 230 18.95 7.04 3.93
N VAL A 231 19.35 5.77 3.93
CA VAL A 231 20.04 5.10 2.82
C VAL A 231 19.23 3.88 2.39
N LEU A 232 19.16 3.65 1.09
CA LEU A 232 18.45 2.51 0.52
C LEU A 232 19.42 1.32 0.33
N GLY A 233 18.99 0.13 0.72
CA GLY A 233 19.65 -1.14 0.43
C GLY A 233 20.47 -1.71 1.57
N ASN A 234 20.38 -1.10 2.75
CA ASN A 234 21.17 -1.49 3.91
C ASN A 234 20.35 -2.21 4.99
N VAL A 235 19.02 -2.16 4.91
CA VAL A 235 18.17 -2.67 5.99
C VAL A 235 18.27 -4.17 6.21
N ASN A 236 18.44 -4.56 7.47
CA ASN A 236 18.08 -5.90 7.92
C ASN A 236 16.64 -5.85 8.47
N MET A 237 15.68 -6.18 7.61
CA MET A 237 14.26 -6.03 7.90
C MET A 237 13.83 -6.78 9.17
N SER A 238 14.37 -7.99 9.39
CA SER A 238 14.03 -8.77 10.58
C SER A 238 14.55 -8.10 11.85
N THR A 239 15.83 -7.72 11.87
CA THR A 239 16.45 -7.09 13.04
C THR A 239 15.78 -5.76 13.37
N LEU A 240 15.48 -4.95 12.36
CA LEU A 240 14.80 -3.67 12.54
C LEU A 240 13.42 -3.87 13.19
N ILE A 241 12.60 -4.79 12.65
CA ILE A 241 11.25 -5.05 13.16
C ILE A 241 11.28 -5.63 14.58
N ASP A 242 12.23 -6.52 14.88
CA ASP A 242 12.37 -7.09 16.22
C ASP A 242 12.67 -6.02 17.28
N GLY A 243 13.37 -4.95 16.90
CA GLY A 243 13.67 -3.79 17.75
C GLY A 243 12.49 -2.83 17.99
N LEU A 244 11.38 -2.94 17.25
CA LEU A 244 10.23 -2.02 17.40
C LEU A 244 9.44 -2.32 18.67
N ALA A 245 9.66 -1.54 19.73
CA ALA A 245 9.06 -1.78 21.04
C ALA A 245 7.53 -1.58 21.08
N SER A 246 6.96 -0.81 20.16
CA SER A 246 5.51 -0.54 20.10
C SER A 246 4.69 -1.67 19.48
N LEU A 247 5.32 -2.69 18.90
CA LEU A 247 4.64 -3.82 18.28
C LEU A 247 4.63 -5.04 19.19
N THR A 248 3.52 -5.76 19.18
CA THR A 248 3.40 -7.09 19.78
C THR A 248 4.24 -8.13 19.03
N THR A 249 4.54 -9.26 19.67
CA THR A 249 5.25 -10.39 19.02
C THR A 249 4.52 -10.90 17.78
N ALA A 250 3.18 -10.95 17.82
CA ALA A 250 2.36 -11.37 16.68
C ALA A 250 2.48 -10.38 15.51
N GLU A 251 2.36 -9.07 15.76
CA GLU A 251 2.52 -8.04 14.73
C GLU A 251 3.93 -8.05 14.11
N LYS A 252 4.98 -8.25 14.93
CA LYS A 252 6.36 -8.39 14.43
C LYS A 252 6.50 -9.60 13.51
N THR A 253 5.88 -10.71 13.88
CA THR A 253 5.94 -11.95 13.09
C THR A 253 5.23 -11.76 11.75
N ALA A 254 4.00 -11.26 11.79
CA ALA A 254 3.17 -10.97 10.61
C ALA A 254 3.82 -9.94 9.66
N ALA A 255 4.38 -8.84 10.19
CA ALA A 255 5.09 -7.85 9.41
C ALA A 255 6.32 -8.43 8.69
N LYS A 256 7.09 -9.28 9.38
CA LYS A 256 8.25 -9.96 8.78
C LYS A 256 7.84 -10.98 7.73
N THR A 257 6.75 -11.72 7.95
CA THR A 257 6.18 -12.63 6.94
C THR A 257 5.79 -11.86 5.69
N TYR A 258 5.09 -10.73 5.85
CA TYR A 258 4.70 -9.90 4.72
C TYR A 258 5.90 -9.37 3.96
N LEU A 259 6.81 -8.67 4.63
CA LEU A 259 7.91 -7.96 3.96
C LEU A 259 8.97 -8.93 3.42
N GLY A 260 9.15 -10.08 4.08
CA GLY A 260 10.19 -11.04 3.76
C GLY A 260 11.57 -10.59 4.23
N THR A 261 12.61 -11.29 3.75
CA THR A 261 14.01 -11.02 4.11
C THR A 261 14.77 -10.26 3.02
N THR A 262 14.17 -10.09 1.84
CA THR A 262 14.75 -9.35 0.72
C THR A 262 13.67 -8.52 0.03
N ARG A 263 14.10 -7.41 -0.58
CA ARG A 263 13.22 -6.53 -1.34
C ARG A 263 12.55 -7.33 -2.49
N PRO A 264 11.21 -7.35 -2.59
CA PRO A 264 10.48 -8.07 -3.64
C PRO A 264 10.61 -7.45 -5.04
#